data_AF-A0A4Q3J6E4-F1
#
_entry.id   AF-A0A4Q3J6E4-F1
#
_cell.length_a   1.000
_cell.length_b   1.000
_cell.length_c   1.000
_cell.angle_alpha   90.00
_cell.angle_beta   90.00
_cell.angle_gamma   90.00
#
_symmetry.space_group_name_H-M   'P 1'
#
loop_
_entity.id
_entity.type
_entity.pdbx_description
1 polymer ?
#
loop_
_entity_poly.entity_id
_entity_poly.type
_entity_poly.pdbx_seq_one_letter_code
_entity_poly.pdbx_strand_id
1 'polypeptide(L)' 'AYITHGVLSEGAAARVAASKLKELVITNSIEETEDVKAAKNIRCISIAPLMGEAIARTASEQSVSSLLD' A
#
# COMPACT_ATOMS: atom_id res chain seq x y z
N ALA A 1 -6.41 -10.57 -0.84
CA ALA A 1 -7.19 -9.33 -1.08
C ALA A 1 -6.21 -8.20 -1.35
N TYR A 2 -6.57 -7.22 -2.19
CA TYR A 2 -5.69 -6.10 -2.56
C TYR A 2 -6.44 -4.78 -2.33
N ILE A 3 -5.81 -3.84 -1.64
CA ILE A 3 -6.33 -2.48 -1.44
C ILE A 3 -5.21 -1.47 -1.61
N THR A 4 -5.50 -0.31 -2.20
CA THR A 4 -4.49 0.75 -2.35
C THR A 4 -4.18 1.36 -0.99
N HIS A 5 -5.18 1.79 -0.24
CA HIS A 5 -5.01 2.53 1.01
C HIS A 5 -5.34 1.67 2.23
N GLY A 6 -4.31 1.27 2.98
CA GLY A 6 -4.45 0.46 4.19
C GLY A 6 -4.78 1.26 5.43
N VAL A 7 -5.91 1.98 5.48
CA VAL A 7 -6.30 2.81 6.64
C VAL A 7 -6.34 1.98 7.94
N LEU A 8 -6.89 0.75 7.85
CA LEU A 8 -6.90 -0.27 8.91
C LEU A 8 -7.10 0.31 10.32
N SER A 9 -8.21 1.02 10.49
CA SER A 9 -8.61 1.62 11.77
C SER A 9 -8.74 0.60 12.89
N GLU A 10 -8.93 1.07 14.12
CA GLU A 10 -8.90 0.27 15.35
C GLU A 10 -9.56 -1.13 15.22
N GLY A 11 -8.80 -2.15 15.64
CA GLY A 11 -9.19 -3.55 15.57
C GLY A 11 -9.25 -4.16 14.16
N ALA A 12 -9.01 -3.40 13.09
CA ALA A 12 -9.01 -3.95 11.72
C ALA A 12 -7.87 -4.94 11.50
N ALA A 13 -6.65 -4.62 11.95
CA ALA A 13 -5.50 -5.52 11.86
C ALA A 13 -5.78 -6.87 12.55
N ALA A 14 -6.36 -6.84 13.76
CA ALA A 14 -6.76 -8.04 14.48
C ALA A 14 -7.84 -8.86 13.75
N ARG A 15 -8.85 -8.19 13.17
CA ARG A 15 -9.88 -8.87 12.35
C ARG A 15 -9.27 -9.53 11.12
N VAL A 16 -8.33 -8.87 10.43
CA VAL A 16 -7.62 -9.44 9.28
C VAL A 16 -6.78 -10.63 9.72
N ALA A 17 -6.02 -10.51 10.80
CA ALA A 17 -5.20 -11.59 11.35
C ALA A 17 -6.01 -12.83 11.74
N ALA A 18 -7.23 -12.65 12.26
CA ALA A 18 -8.14 -13.74 12.62
C ALA A 18 -8.99 -14.26 11.43
N SER A 19 -8.88 -13.64 10.25
CA SER A 19 -9.73 -13.97 9.11
C SER A 19 -9.25 -15.22 8.36
N LYS A 20 -10.08 -15.68 7.40
CA LYS A 20 -9.71 -16.73 6.45
C LYS A 20 -8.84 -16.23 5.29
N LEU A 21 -8.45 -14.94 5.28
CA LEU A 21 -7.60 -14.40 4.23
C LEU A 21 -6.21 -15.00 4.31
N LYS A 22 -5.76 -15.59 3.21
CA LYS A 22 -4.37 -16.02 3.05
C LYS A 22 -3.41 -14.83 3.16
N GLU A 23 -3.75 -13.72 2.50
CA GLU A 23 -2.95 -12.50 2.49
C GLU A 23 -3.84 -11.29 2.13
N LEU A 24 -3.61 -10.18 2.82
CA LEU A 24 -4.07 -8.83 2.49
C LEU A 24 -2.86 -8.02 2.06
N VAL A 25 -2.86 -7.55 0.81
CA VAL A 25 -1.79 -6.70 0.28
C VAL A 25 -2.26 -5.24 0.29
N ILE A 26 -1.45 -4.36 0.87
CA ILE A 26 -1.68 -2.92 0.98
C ILE A 26 -0.49 -2.15 0.39
N THR A 27 -0.68 -0.89 -0.01
CA THR A 27 0.46 0.00 -0.33
C THR A 27 0.88 0.81 0.89
N ASN A 28 2.13 1.27 0.90
CA ASN A 28 2.64 2.23 1.89
C ASN A 28 2.18 3.69 1.63
N SER A 29 1.02 3.89 1.00
CA SER A 29 0.42 5.22 0.83
C SER A 29 -0.06 5.84 2.16
N ILE A 30 -0.24 5.00 3.18
CA ILE A 30 -0.48 5.38 4.57
C ILE A 30 0.56 4.64 5.40
N GLU A 31 1.17 5.34 6.37
CA GLU A 31 2.14 4.72 7.26
C GLU A 31 1.45 3.68 8.17
N GLU A 32 2.05 2.50 8.22
CA GLU A 32 1.50 1.37 8.96
C GLU A 32 1.66 1.56 10.46
N THR A 33 0.60 1.27 11.22
CA THR A 33 0.68 1.15 12.67
C THR A 33 1.41 -0.14 13.06
N GLU A 34 1.88 -0.21 14.31
CA GLU A 34 2.56 -1.41 14.81
C GLU A 34 1.66 -2.66 14.78
N ASP A 35 0.35 -2.51 15.00
CA ASP A 35 -0.61 -3.61 14.88
C ASP A 35 -0.68 -4.18 13.47
N VAL A 36 -0.58 -3.32 12.45
CA VAL A 36 -0.58 -3.73 11.04
C VAL A 36 0.71 -4.47 10.71
N LYS A 37 1.86 -3.94 11.15
CA LYS A 37 3.17 -4.58 10.98
C LYS A 37 3.25 -5.95 11.67
N ALA A 38 2.56 -6.12 12.80
CA ALA A 38 2.52 -7.37 13.55
C ALA A 38 1.62 -8.45 12.91
N ALA A 39 0.69 -8.07 12.04
CA ALA A 39 -0.24 -9.00 11.41
C ALA A 39 0.44 -9.81 10.29
N LYS A 40 0.68 -11.10 10.54
CA LYS A 40 1.43 -12.01 9.63
C LYS A 40 0.83 -12.18 8.24
N ASN A 41 -0.46 -11.90 8.07
CA ASN A 41 -1.16 -12.01 6.80
C ASN A 41 -1.46 -10.65 6.16
N ILE A 42 -0.81 -9.57 6.62
CA ILE A 42 -0.79 -8.28 5.95
C ILE A 42 0.60 -8.07 5.35
N ARG A 43 0.64 -7.73 4.05
CA ARG A 43 1.87 -7.43 3.33
C ARG A 43 1.80 -6.04 2.73
N CYS A 44 2.76 -5.19 3.08
CA CYS A 44 2.88 -3.86 2.50
C CYS A 44 3.81 -3.87 1.29
N ILE A 45 3.39 -3.20 0.22
CA ILE A 45 4.20 -2.95 -0.98
C ILE A 45 4.48 -1.45 -1.12
N SER A 46 5.71 -1.12 -1.53
CA SER A 46 6.10 0.26 -1.73
C SER A 46 5.56 0.82 -3.05
N ILE A 47 4.95 2.00 -3.00
CA ILE A 47 4.65 2.84 -4.18
C ILE A 47 5.70 3.93 -4.41
N ALA A 48 6.78 3.97 -3.61
CA ALA A 48 7.80 5.01 -3.71
C ALA A 48 8.45 5.11 -5.12
N PRO A 49 8.79 3.99 -5.81
CA PRO A 49 9.34 4.09 -7.17
C PRO A 49 8.36 4.74 -8.16
N LEU A 50 7.06 4.41 -8.08
CA LEU A 50 6.02 4.97 -8.93
C LEU A 50 5.85 6.48 -8.67
N MET A 51 5.83 6.89 -7.40
CA MET A 51 5.74 8.29 -7.01
C MET A 51 6.98 9.09 -7.43
N GLY A 52 8.18 8.52 -7.25
CA GLY A 52 9.44 9.15 -7.67
C GLY A 52 9.49 9.39 -9.18
N GLU A 53 9.07 8.41 -9.97
CA GLU A 53 9.00 8.52 -11.43
C GLU A 53 7.96 9.55 -11.89
N ALA A 54 6.79 9.59 -11.24
CA ALA A 54 5.78 10.60 -11.52
C ALA A 54 6.29 12.03 -11.26
N ILE A 55 7.03 12.24 -10.15
CA ILE A 55 7.67 13.52 -9.84
C ILE A 55 8.73 13.87 -10.90
N ALA A 56 9.61 12.92 -11.24
CA ALA A 56 10.67 13.13 -12.23
C ALA A 56 10.09 13.53 -13.59
N ARG A 57 9.05 12.83 -14.05
CA ARG A 57 8.38 13.12 -15.33
C ARG A 57 7.67 14.47 -15.33
N THR A 58 7.04 14.83 -14.22
CA THR A 58 6.43 16.16 -14.07
C THR A 58 7.51 17.26 -14.18
N ALA A 59 8.66 17.07 -13.54
CA ALA A 59 9.77 18.01 -13.58
C ALA A 59 10.43 18.08 -14.98
N SER A 60 10.42 17.00 -15.75
CA SER A 60 11.00 16.93 -17.09
C SER A 60 9.97 17.07 -18.23
N GLU A 61 8.74 17.49 -17.93
CA GLU A 61 7.63 17.63 -18.89
C GLU A 61 7.38 16.36 -19.75
N GLN A 62 7.61 15.19 -19.15
CA GLN A 62 7.35 13.89 -19.75
C GLN A 62 5.96 13.38 -19.38
N SER A 63 5.41 12.49 -20.22
CA SER A 63 4.09 11.92 -19.99
C SER A 63 4.05 11.04 -18.74
N VAL A 64 3.24 11.43 -17.75
CA VAL A 64 2.94 10.62 -16.56
C VAL A 64 1.97 9.48 -16.89
N SER A 65 1.14 9.62 -17.92
CA SER A 65 0.10 8.62 -18.23
C SER A 65 0.69 7.26 -18.61
N SER A 66 1.92 7.21 -19.14
CA SER A 66 2.57 5.94 -19.48
C SER A 66 3.04 5.15 -18.26
N LEU A 67 2.79 5.62 -17.03
CA LEU A 67 2.99 4.85 -15.79
C LEU A 67 1.75 4.03 -15.39
N LEU A 68 0.63 4.20 -16.10
CA LEU A 68 -0.66 3.61 -15.77
C LEU A 68 -1.05 2.42 -16.67
N ASP A 69 -0.20 2.10 -17.64
CA ASP A 69 -0.32 0.97 -18.56
C ASP A 69 0.43 -0.26 -18.02
#